data_AF-A0A7J5AKM6-F1
#
_entry.id   AF-A0A7J5AKM6-F1
#
_cell.length_a   1.000
_cell.length_b   1.000
_cell.length_c   1.000
_cell.angle_alpha   90.00
_cell.angle_beta   90.00
_cell.angle_gamma   90.00
#
_symmetry.space_group_name_H-M   'P 1'
#
loop_
_entity.id
_entity.type
_entity.pdbx_description
1 polymer ?
#
loop_
_entity_poly.entity_id
_entity_poly.type
_entity_poly.pdbx_seq_one_letter_code
_entity_poly.pdbx_strand_id
1 'polypeptide(L)'
;MIEKFQNHIAQNFPFLKNEKLFLAVSGGLDSMVLLHLFQQLQYDIAVLHCNFQLRGIESFQDQNFIQEYTNVNSIPFFFTQFDTESFAKDYKFSIQVAARELRYNWFYEQLEEQNYSFIITAHHADDNLETFLINLSRGTGLDGLIGIPEQNDKILRPLLIFNRVEIENYAKEHDIKWREDSSNASEKYVRNKIRHQLVPILKEINPNFLASFQKTQQYLQQANEMVDDAASILFSQTVEEKGDAYYFNIKKLGKLPNYKSYLYQWLKDFGFSAWKDIYDLVDGQSGKQVFSNEFRLLKDRKHLILSPLIQEDTIDEYFIEKGQLEVKIPLKLVICKVSDINIGSDRSIFVDEDLLEFPLVLRKWKTGDFFQPFGMNGKEKKISKLFKDEKLSLFDKENTWLLCSNNQIVWVIGIRQDERYRIETTTRNILKIQLIQ
;
A
#
# COMPACT_ATOMS: atom_id res chain seq x y z
N MET A 1 -24.96 6.14 28.21
CA MET A 1 -24.00 5.78 27.13
C MET A 1 -24.50 6.16 25.73
N ILE A 2 -25.77 5.87 25.38
CA ILE A 2 -26.34 6.10 24.03
C ILE A 2 -26.12 7.52 23.50
N GLU A 3 -26.46 8.56 24.27
CA GLU A 3 -26.31 9.96 23.81
C GLU A 3 -24.85 10.31 23.49
N LYS A 4 -23.91 9.87 24.34
CA LYS A 4 -22.46 10.03 24.11
C LYS A 4 -22.03 9.30 22.83
N PHE A 5 -22.56 8.10 22.59
CA PHE A 5 -22.28 7.33 21.37
C PHE A 5 -22.85 8.01 20.12
N GLN A 6 -24.10 8.48 20.17
CA GLN A 6 -24.74 9.20 19.07
C GLN A 6 -23.96 10.47 18.69
N ASN A 7 -23.56 11.27 19.69
CA ASN A 7 -22.76 12.48 19.45
C ASN A 7 -21.39 12.14 18.84
N HIS A 8 -20.72 11.09 19.33
CA HIS A 8 -19.44 10.64 18.80
C HIS A 8 -19.55 10.18 17.34
N ILE A 9 -20.55 9.37 17.01
CA ILE A 9 -20.80 8.94 15.62
C ILE A 9 -21.08 10.14 14.71
N ALA A 10 -21.92 11.09 15.16
CA ALA A 10 -22.24 12.27 14.36
C ALA A 10 -21.04 13.19 14.10
N GLN A 11 -20.11 13.29 15.07
CA GLN A 11 -18.92 14.15 14.96
C GLN A 11 -17.78 13.50 14.18
N ASN A 12 -17.45 12.24 14.51
CA ASN A 12 -16.23 11.58 14.00
C ASN A 12 -16.51 10.64 12.83
N PHE A 13 -17.75 10.17 12.67
CA PHE A 13 -18.15 9.25 11.61
C PHE A 13 -19.40 9.73 10.84
N PRO A 14 -19.48 11.01 10.42
CA PRO A 14 -20.69 11.56 9.78
C PRO A 14 -21.04 10.85 8.46
N PHE A 15 -20.05 10.24 7.81
CA PHE A 15 -20.18 9.49 6.56
C PHE A 15 -20.87 8.13 6.72
N LEU A 16 -21.12 7.64 7.94
CA LEU A 16 -21.88 6.39 8.14
C LEU A 16 -23.39 6.56 7.91
N LYS A 17 -23.87 7.79 7.83
CA LYS A 17 -25.30 8.05 7.69
C LYS A 17 -25.80 7.54 6.33
N ASN A 18 -26.81 6.67 6.38
CA ASN A 18 -27.41 6.00 5.22
C ASN A 18 -26.54 4.94 4.53
N GLU A 19 -25.40 4.58 5.14
CA GLU A 19 -24.56 3.49 4.64
C GLU A 19 -25.01 2.14 5.20
N LYS A 20 -24.74 1.06 4.46
CA LYS A 20 -24.93 -0.31 4.92
C LYS A 20 -23.71 -0.77 5.70
N LEU A 21 -23.91 -1.16 6.95
CA LEU A 21 -22.83 -1.45 7.88
C LEU A 21 -22.81 -2.93 8.29
N PHE A 22 -21.63 -3.54 8.24
CA PHE A 22 -21.40 -4.82 8.90
C PHE A 22 -20.95 -4.60 10.34
N LEU A 23 -21.56 -5.30 11.28
CA LEU A 23 -21.12 -5.35 12.68
C LEU A 23 -20.44 -6.70 12.93
N ALA A 24 -19.17 -6.67 13.34
CA ALA A 24 -18.45 -7.86 13.73
C ALA A 24 -18.84 -8.29 15.15
N VAL A 25 -19.60 -9.38 15.27
CA VAL A 25 -20.18 -9.83 16.54
C VAL A 25 -19.60 -11.17 16.96
N SER A 26 -18.94 -11.22 18.12
CA SER A 26 -18.38 -12.44 18.71
C SER A 26 -19.33 -13.14 19.69
N GLY A 27 -20.41 -12.47 20.10
CA GLY A 27 -21.33 -12.93 21.15
C GLY A 27 -20.93 -12.50 22.56
N GLY A 28 -19.75 -11.87 22.69
CA GLY A 28 -19.27 -11.29 23.94
C GLY A 28 -19.89 -9.92 24.25
N LEU A 29 -19.76 -9.50 25.51
CA LEU A 29 -20.28 -8.24 26.07
C LEU A 29 -20.10 -7.05 25.11
N ASP A 30 -18.85 -6.76 24.73
CA ASP A 30 -18.49 -5.57 23.96
C ASP A 30 -19.20 -5.56 22.60
N SER A 31 -19.25 -6.71 21.94
CA SER A 31 -19.87 -6.87 20.63
C SER A 31 -21.39 -6.83 20.64
N MET A 32 -22.02 -7.33 21.71
CA MET A 32 -23.47 -7.26 21.88
C MET A 32 -23.92 -5.83 22.23
N VAL A 33 -23.12 -5.09 23.02
CA VAL A 33 -23.35 -3.68 23.28
C VAL A 33 -23.23 -2.86 21.99
N LEU A 34 -22.21 -3.11 21.17
CA LEU A 34 -22.06 -2.48 19.86
C LEU A 34 -23.31 -2.70 19.00
N LEU A 35 -23.73 -3.96 18.87
CA LEU A 35 -24.92 -4.35 18.10
C LEU A 35 -26.17 -3.61 18.59
N HIS A 36 -26.39 -3.61 19.91
CA HIS A 36 -27.53 -2.92 20.51
C HIS A 36 -27.49 -1.40 20.28
N LEU A 37 -26.33 -0.75 20.40
CA LEU A 37 -26.19 0.69 20.17
C LEU A 37 -26.57 1.09 18.74
N PHE A 38 -26.07 0.36 17.73
CA PHE A 38 -26.43 0.64 16.33
C PHE A 38 -27.89 0.33 16.02
N GLN A 39 -28.46 -0.71 16.64
CA GLN A 39 -29.88 -1.03 16.54
C GLN A 39 -30.75 0.10 17.11
N GLN A 40 -30.42 0.63 18.29
CA GLN A 40 -31.16 1.74 18.91
C GLN A 40 -31.09 3.03 18.08
N LEU A 41 -29.98 3.25 17.38
CA LEU A 41 -29.83 4.39 16.46
C LEU A 41 -30.40 4.15 15.05
N GLN A 42 -31.02 2.99 14.80
CA GLN A 42 -31.70 2.64 13.55
C GLN A 42 -30.83 2.73 12.29
N TYR A 43 -29.56 2.31 12.39
CA TYR A 43 -28.69 2.16 11.21
C TYR A 43 -29.06 0.90 10.41
N ASP A 44 -28.81 0.91 9.10
CA ASP A 44 -28.92 -0.28 8.24
C ASP A 44 -27.72 -1.20 8.50
N ILE A 45 -27.96 -2.25 9.28
CA ILE A 45 -26.91 -3.13 9.81
C ILE A 45 -27.11 -4.58 9.41
N ALA A 46 -26.00 -5.29 9.25
CA ALA A 46 -25.94 -6.74 9.20
C ALA A 46 -24.84 -7.26 10.13
N VAL A 47 -24.97 -8.49 10.60
CA VAL A 47 -24.02 -9.10 11.54
C VAL A 47 -23.09 -10.06 10.81
N LEU A 48 -21.78 -9.92 11.07
CA LEU A 48 -20.74 -10.87 10.68
C LEU A 48 -20.25 -11.65 11.91
N HIS A 49 -20.26 -12.97 11.85
CA HIS A 49 -19.72 -13.84 12.89
C HIS A 49 -18.71 -14.85 12.33
N CYS A 50 -17.52 -14.92 12.93
CA CYS A 50 -16.52 -15.92 12.60
C CYS A 50 -16.49 -17.00 13.69
N ASN A 51 -16.86 -18.22 13.33
CA ASN A 51 -16.71 -19.38 14.19
C ASN A 51 -15.36 -20.06 13.91
N PHE A 52 -14.38 -19.84 14.79
CA PHE A 52 -13.01 -20.37 14.63
C PHE A 52 -12.85 -21.85 15.02
N GLN A 53 -13.90 -22.47 15.56
CA GLN A 53 -13.94 -23.88 16.02
C GLN A 53 -12.87 -24.26 17.08
N LEU A 54 -12.32 -23.26 17.79
CA LEU A 54 -11.24 -23.48 18.78
C LEU A 54 -11.73 -23.98 20.15
N ARG A 55 -13.03 -23.86 20.46
CA ARG A 55 -13.61 -24.23 21.76
C ARG A 55 -14.66 -25.34 21.66
N GLY A 56 -14.67 -26.09 20.55
CA GLY A 56 -15.65 -27.15 20.31
C GLY A 56 -17.08 -26.63 20.43
N ILE A 57 -17.87 -27.22 21.34
CA ILE A 57 -19.30 -26.94 21.51
C ILE A 57 -19.57 -25.47 21.85
N GLU A 58 -18.71 -24.81 22.63
CA GLU A 58 -18.92 -23.40 23.01
C GLU A 58 -18.96 -22.49 21.77
N SER A 59 -18.12 -22.74 20.76
CA SER A 59 -18.10 -21.93 19.54
C SER A 59 -19.40 -22.06 18.73
N PHE A 60 -20.03 -23.24 18.72
CA PHE A 60 -21.35 -23.43 18.10
C PHE A 60 -22.47 -22.78 18.91
N GLN A 61 -22.37 -22.79 20.24
CA GLN A 61 -23.34 -22.10 21.10
C GLN A 61 -23.26 -20.58 20.94
N ASP A 62 -22.06 -20.02 20.80
CA ASP A 62 -21.86 -18.59 20.51
C ASP A 62 -22.54 -18.21 19.18
N GLN A 63 -22.33 -19.03 18.14
CA GLN A 63 -22.97 -18.85 16.83
C GLN A 63 -24.50 -18.90 16.92
N ASN A 64 -25.05 -19.94 17.57
CA ASN A 64 -26.50 -20.11 17.70
C ASN A 64 -27.14 -18.97 18.50
N PHE A 65 -26.48 -18.51 19.57
CA PHE A 65 -26.94 -17.39 20.38
C PHE A 65 -27.09 -16.10 19.55
N ILE A 66 -26.11 -15.80 18.70
CA ILE A 66 -26.15 -14.62 17.82
C ILE A 66 -27.20 -14.80 16.72
N GLN A 67 -27.34 -16.01 16.18
CA GLN A 67 -28.35 -16.33 15.17
C GLN A 67 -29.78 -16.16 15.72
N GLU A 68 -30.04 -16.62 16.94
CA GLU A 68 -31.32 -16.42 17.61
C GLU A 68 -31.62 -14.93 17.82
N TYR A 69 -30.62 -14.18 18.30
CA TYR A 69 -30.77 -12.73 18.50
C TYR A 69 -31.08 -12.00 17.19
N THR A 70 -30.34 -12.28 16.12
CA THR A 70 -30.51 -11.62 14.82
C THR A 70 -31.84 -11.98 14.17
N ASN A 71 -32.30 -13.24 14.29
CA ASN A 71 -33.62 -13.67 13.82
C ASN A 71 -34.76 -12.92 14.53
N VAL A 72 -34.71 -12.81 15.86
CA VAL A 72 -35.73 -12.09 16.65
C VAL A 72 -35.80 -10.62 16.27
N ASN A 73 -34.65 -10.01 15.97
CA ASN A 73 -34.54 -8.59 15.64
C ASN A 73 -34.61 -8.29 14.13
N SER A 74 -34.84 -9.30 13.28
CA SER A 74 -34.87 -9.17 11.81
C SER A 74 -33.61 -8.52 11.22
N ILE A 75 -32.44 -8.87 11.77
CA ILE A 75 -31.13 -8.37 11.32
C ILE A 75 -30.49 -9.44 10.42
N PRO A 76 -30.00 -9.10 9.20
CA PRO A 76 -29.26 -10.05 8.37
C PRO A 76 -28.04 -10.61 9.09
N PHE A 77 -27.86 -11.93 9.04
CA PHE A 77 -26.79 -12.65 9.73
C PHE A 77 -25.96 -13.46 8.74
N PHE A 78 -24.67 -13.17 8.69
CA PHE A 78 -23.68 -13.90 7.92
C PHE A 78 -22.67 -14.52 8.88
N PHE A 79 -22.36 -15.80 8.66
CA PHE A 79 -21.34 -16.47 9.43
C PHE A 79 -20.53 -17.40 8.54
N THR A 80 -19.31 -17.69 9.00
CA THR A 80 -18.47 -18.72 8.42
C THR A 80 -17.79 -19.52 9.53
N GLN A 81 -17.43 -20.76 9.20
CA GLN A 81 -16.75 -21.69 10.09
C GLN A 81 -15.36 -21.97 9.53
N PHE A 82 -14.34 -21.75 10.35
CA PHE A 82 -12.95 -21.93 9.96
C PHE A 82 -12.32 -23.13 10.65
N ASP A 83 -11.50 -23.89 9.91
CA ASP A 83 -10.54 -24.80 10.52
C ASP A 83 -9.24 -24.04 10.83
N THR A 84 -9.28 -23.31 11.94
CA THR A 84 -8.20 -22.39 12.34
C THR A 84 -6.91 -23.15 12.70
N GLU A 85 -7.02 -24.36 13.24
CA GLU A 85 -5.84 -25.14 13.62
C GLU A 85 -5.07 -25.64 12.41
N SER A 86 -5.77 -26.15 11.40
CA SER A 86 -5.14 -26.58 10.15
C SER A 86 -4.47 -25.40 9.45
N PHE A 87 -5.17 -24.26 9.32
CA PHE A 87 -4.60 -23.04 8.74
C PHE A 87 -3.35 -22.54 9.49
N ALA A 88 -3.39 -22.53 10.83
CA ALA A 88 -2.24 -22.13 11.63
C ALA A 88 -1.01 -23.03 11.43
N LYS A 89 -1.22 -24.35 11.29
CA LYS A 89 -0.16 -25.34 11.05
C LYS A 89 0.48 -25.14 9.67
N ASP A 90 -0.34 -24.99 8.63
CA ASP A 90 0.13 -24.90 7.25
C ASP A 90 0.98 -23.64 7.02
N TYR A 91 0.55 -22.50 7.59
CA TYR A 91 1.25 -21.21 7.45
C TYR A 91 2.22 -20.92 8.60
N LYS A 92 2.40 -21.86 9.55
CA LYS A 92 3.26 -21.71 10.74
C LYS A 92 2.94 -20.46 11.58
N PHE A 93 1.67 -20.08 11.61
CA PHE A 93 1.21 -18.96 12.43
C PHE A 93 0.87 -19.41 13.86
N SER A 94 0.92 -18.45 14.79
CA SER A 94 0.22 -18.64 16.06
C SER A 94 -1.29 -18.62 15.82
N ILE A 95 -2.06 -19.34 16.64
CA ILE A 95 -3.53 -19.44 16.51
C ILE A 95 -4.20 -18.04 16.48
N GLN A 96 -3.68 -17.08 17.25
CA GLN A 96 -4.23 -15.71 17.27
C GLN A 96 -3.98 -14.95 15.97
N VAL A 97 -2.80 -15.13 15.36
CA VAL A 97 -2.47 -14.52 14.07
C VAL A 97 -3.33 -15.17 12.99
N ALA A 98 -3.41 -16.50 12.95
CA ALA A 98 -4.27 -17.23 12.03
C ALA A 98 -5.74 -16.79 12.11
N ALA A 99 -6.32 -16.74 13.31
CA ALA A 99 -7.70 -16.29 13.51
C ALA A 99 -7.91 -14.81 13.09
N ARG A 100 -6.89 -13.97 13.24
CA ARG A 100 -6.94 -12.57 12.79
C ARG A 100 -6.94 -12.47 11.27
N GLU A 101 -6.04 -13.19 10.60
CA GLU A 101 -5.95 -13.20 9.13
C GLU A 101 -7.25 -13.73 8.50
N LEU A 102 -7.71 -14.91 8.95
CA LEU A 102 -8.97 -15.51 8.46
C LEU A 102 -10.16 -14.58 8.63
N ARG A 103 -10.26 -13.90 9.78
CA ARG A 103 -11.34 -12.94 10.06
C ARG A 103 -11.35 -11.79 9.06
N TYR A 104 -10.23 -11.11 8.89
CA TYR A 104 -10.20 -9.90 8.09
C TYR A 104 -10.31 -10.21 6.60
N ASN A 105 -9.68 -11.30 6.11
CA ASN A 105 -9.86 -11.73 4.73
C ASN A 105 -11.34 -11.97 4.42
N TRP A 106 -12.03 -12.74 5.26
CA TRP A 106 -13.45 -12.98 5.07
C TRP A 106 -14.30 -11.71 5.23
N PHE A 107 -13.96 -10.80 6.14
CA PHE A 107 -14.68 -9.53 6.25
C PHE A 107 -14.59 -8.70 4.97
N TYR A 108 -13.41 -8.63 4.35
CA TYR A 108 -13.22 -7.92 3.09
C TYR A 108 -13.94 -8.60 1.92
N GLU A 109 -13.91 -9.93 1.85
CA GLU A 109 -14.72 -10.70 0.89
C GLU A 109 -16.21 -10.36 1.01
N GLN A 110 -16.75 -10.33 2.24
CA GLN A 110 -18.16 -10.01 2.47
C GLN A 110 -18.53 -8.56 2.11
N LEU A 111 -17.62 -7.60 2.32
CA LEU A 111 -17.84 -6.22 1.87
C LEU A 111 -18.05 -6.14 0.36
N GLU A 112 -17.24 -6.88 -0.41
CA GLU A 112 -17.32 -6.93 -1.87
C GLU A 112 -18.55 -7.69 -2.36
N GLU A 113 -18.81 -8.88 -1.83
CA GLU A 113 -19.92 -9.75 -2.27
C GLU A 113 -21.29 -9.15 -1.97
N GLN A 114 -21.46 -8.54 -0.81
CA GLN A 114 -22.76 -8.06 -0.33
C GLN A 114 -22.97 -6.56 -0.54
N ASN A 115 -21.97 -5.85 -1.07
CA ASN A 115 -21.99 -4.40 -1.33
C ASN A 115 -22.32 -3.57 -0.06
N TYR A 116 -21.58 -3.85 1.01
CA TYR A 116 -21.59 -3.07 2.24
C TYR A 116 -20.39 -2.12 2.27
N SER A 117 -20.52 -1.01 3.00
CA SER A 117 -19.55 0.08 2.93
C SER A 117 -18.45 -0.06 3.98
N PHE A 118 -18.81 -0.47 5.20
CA PHE A 118 -17.90 -0.50 6.35
C PHE A 118 -18.13 -1.70 7.27
N ILE A 119 -17.08 -2.10 7.99
CA ILE A 119 -17.11 -3.07 9.08
C ILE A 119 -16.88 -2.34 10.40
N ILE A 120 -17.76 -2.55 11.37
CA ILE A 120 -17.65 -1.97 12.70
C ILE A 120 -17.25 -3.06 13.70
N THR A 121 -16.25 -2.78 14.52
CA THR A 121 -15.77 -3.71 15.56
C THR A 121 -15.84 -3.09 16.95
N ALA A 122 -16.00 -3.93 17.96
CA ALA A 122 -16.27 -3.51 19.33
C ALA A 122 -15.01 -3.26 20.18
N HIS A 123 -13.90 -2.84 19.57
CA HIS A 123 -12.69 -2.51 20.33
C HIS A 123 -12.95 -1.28 21.20
N HIS A 124 -12.50 -1.33 22.45
CA HIS A 124 -12.75 -0.29 23.45
C HIS A 124 -11.46 0.29 24.05
N ALA A 125 -11.57 1.29 24.93
CA ALA A 125 -10.42 2.01 25.50
C ALA A 125 -9.43 1.08 26.22
N ASP A 126 -9.91 0.09 26.98
CA ASP A 126 -9.02 -0.87 27.65
C ASP A 126 -8.25 -1.78 26.66
N ASP A 127 -8.82 -2.16 25.50
CA ASP A 127 -8.10 -2.91 24.46
C ASP A 127 -6.98 -2.07 23.85
N ASN A 128 -7.22 -0.76 23.75
CA ASN A 128 -6.25 0.21 23.26
C ASN A 128 -5.09 0.35 24.24
N LEU A 129 -5.38 0.43 25.54
CA LEU A 129 -4.36 0.44 26.60
C LEU A 129 -3.52 -0.84 26.58
N GLU A 130 -4.13 -2.00 26.44
CA GLU A 130 -3.39 -3.26 26.31
C GLU A 130 -2.47 -3.26 25.10
N THR A 131 -2.98 -2.81 23.95
CA THR A 131 -2.20 -2.72 22.70
C THR A 131 -1.01 -1.79 22.87
N PHE A 132 -1.22 -0.63 23.49
CA PHE A 132 -0.16 0.31 23.83
C PHE A 132 0.91 -0.32 24.72
N LEU A 133 0.53 -0.98 25.81
CA LEU A 133 1.49 -1.61 26.73
C LEU A 133 2.28 -2.74 26.07
N ILE A 134 1.63 -3.53 25.21
CA ILE A 134 2.30 -4.56 24.40
C ILE A 134 3.34 -3.91 23.49
N ASN A 135 2.96 -2.87 22.76
CA ASN A 135 3.85 -2.20 21.81
C ASN A 135 5.00 -1.47 22.51
N LEU A 136 4.73 -0.84 23.65
CA LEU A 136 5.73 -0.25 24.53
C LEU A 136 6.77 -1.30 24.98
N SER A 137 6.32 -2.49 25.39
CA SER A 137 7.22 -3.57 25.82
C SER A 137 8.08 -4.14 24.68
N ARG A 138 7.64 -3.97 23.43
CA ARG A 138 8.36 -4.43 22.22
C ARG A 138 9.32 -3.38 21.65
N GLY A 139 9.32 -2.16 22.17
CA GLY A 139 10.17 -1.07 21.68
C GLY A 139 9.74 -0.50 20.33
N THR A 140 8.42 -0.33 20.11
CA THR A 140 7.89 0.29 18.88
C THR A 140 8.10 1.81 18.84
N GLY A 141 8.15 2.38 17.64
CA GLY A 141 8.14 3.84 17.42
C GLY A 141 6.76 4.47 17.62
N LEU A 142 6.62 5.73 17.19
CA LEU A 142 5.40 6.54 17.35
C LEU A 142 4.15 5.84 16.79
N ASP A 143 4.22 5.30 15.58
CA ASP A 143 3.14 4.53 14.94
C ASP A 143 2.57 3.43 15.85
N GLY A 144 3.45 2.70 16.56
CA GLY A 144 3.03 1.63 17.47
C GLY A 144 2.44 2.14 18.80
N LEU A 145 2.79 3.35 19.20
CA LEU A 145 2.35 3.95 20.48
C LEU A 145 1.06 4.76 20.36
N ILE A 146 0.59 5.08 19.15
CA ILE A 146 -0.74 5.71 18.96
C ILE A 146 -1.86 4.72 19.33
N GLY A 147 -1.58 3.42 19.28
CA GLY A 147 -2.48 2.35 19.70
C GLY A 147 -3.35 1.86 18.55
N ILE A 148 -4.60 1.51 18.85
CA ILE A 148 -5.57 1.05 17.86
C ILE A 148 -6.20 2.27 17.17
N PRO A 149 -6.10 2.41 15.84
CA PRO A 149 -6.72 3.52 15.14
C PRO A 149 -8.26 3.40 15.11
N GLU A 150 -8.96 4.53 15.21
CA GLU A 150 -10.43 4.60 15.13
C GLU A 150 -10.97 4.11 13.78
N GLN A 151 -10.22 4.39 12.72
CA GLN A 151 -10.48 3.92 11.37
C GLN A 151 -9.21 3.30 10.80
N ASN A 152 -9.34 2.11 10.22
CA ASN A 152 -8.30 1.51 9.39
C ASN A 152 -8.95 1.00 8.11
N ASP A 153 -8.73 1.72 7.01
CA ASP A 153 -9.40 1.46 5.73
C ASP A 153 -10.94 1.41 5.92
N LYS A 154 -11.61 0.30 5.63
CA LYS A 154 -13.07 0.12 5.80
C LYS A 154 -13.49 -0.36 7.19
N ILE A 155 -12.56 -0.53 8.13
CA ILE A 155 -12.83 -1.02 9.49
C ILE A 155 -12.88 0.15 10.49
N LEU A 156 -13.98 0.27 11.21
CA LEU A 156 -14.25 1.34 12.17
C LEU A 156 -14.42 0.80 13.60
N ARG A 157 -14.03 1.61 14.59
CA ARG A 157 -13.97 1.21 16.01
C ARG A 157 -14.56 2.29 16.93
N PRO A 158 -15.86 2.55 16.86
CA PRO A 158 -16.50 3.67 17.56
C PRO A 158 -16.58 3.47 19.08
N LEU A 159 -16.25 2.29 19.61
CA LEU A 159 -16.21 2.03 21.05
C LEU A 159 -14.87 2.42 21.72
N LEU A 160 -13.86 2.85 20.97
CA LEU A 160 -12.52 3.13 21.52
C LEU A 160 -12.50 4.24 22.58
N ILE A 161 -13.49 5.14 22.60
CA ILE A 161 -13.60 6.19 23.61
C ILE A 161 -14.28 5.74 24.92
N PHE A 162 -14.87 4.53 24.92
CA PHE A 162 -15.60 3.98 26.06
C PHE A 162 -14.73 2.97 26.80
N ASN A 163 -14.80 2.97 28.12
CA ASN A 163 -14.12 1.98 28.93
C ASN A 163 -15.00 0.75 29.18
N ARG A 164 -14.38 -0.35 29.58
CA ARG A 164 -15.09 -1.62 29.83
C ARG A 164 -16.20 -1.51 30.88
N VAL A 165 -16.01 -0.66 31.90
CA VAL A 165 -17.02 -0.46 32.97
C VAL A 165 -18.26 0.28 32.43
N GLU A 166 -18.07 1.28 31.56
CA GLU A 166 -19.19 1.95 30.87
C GLU A 166 -19.99 0.96 30.00
N ILE A 167 -19.29 0.10 29.27
CA ILE A 167 -19.91 -0.94 28.42
C ILE A 167 -20.70 -1.95 29.27
N GLU A 168 -20.10 -2.43 30.36
CA GLU A 168 -20.74 -3.40 31.26
C GLU A 168 -21.98 -2.81 31.96
N ASN A 169 -21.88 -1.58 32.46
CA ASN A 169 -23.01 -0.89 33.09
C ASN A 169 -24.16 -0.70 32.10
N TYR A 170 -23.85 -0.30 30.87
CA TYR A 170 -24.84 -0.16 29.82
C TYR A 170 -25.53 -1.48 29.48
N ALA A 171 -24.78 -2.58 29.37
CA ALA A 171 -25.36 -3.89 29.14
C ALA A 171 -26.34 -4.31 30.25
N LYS A 172 -25.99 -4.04 31.51
CA LYS A 172 -26.84 -4.33 32.67
C LYS A 172 -28.09 -3.44 32.72
N GLU A 173 -27.97 -2.14 32.45
CA GLU A 173 -29.10 -1.21 32.43
C GLU A 173 -30.15 -1.58 31.36
N HIS A 174 -29.70 -2.14 30.24
CA HIS A 174 -30.56 -2.49 29.10
C HIS A 174 -30.88 -3.99 28.99
N ASP A 175 -30.56 -4.79 30.02
CA ASP A 175 -30.76 -6.25 30.05
C ASP A 175 -30.23 -6.96 28.78
N ILE A 176 -29.09 -6.50 28.28
CA ILE A 176 -28.45 -7.09 27.11
C ILE A 176 -27.89 -8.44 27.54
N LYS A 177 -28.26 -9.51 26.82
CA LYS A 177 -27.67 -10.83 27.03
C LYS A 177 -26.35 -10.92 26.26
N TRP A 178 -25.35 -11.54 26.87
CA TRP A 178 -24.08 -11.89 26.22
C TRP A 178 -23.58 -13.24 26.73
N ARG A 179 -22.62 -13.82 26.00
CA ARG A 179 -21.89 -15.01 26.42
C ARG A 179 -20.48 -14.63 26.83
N GLU A 180 -19.96 -15.26 27.88
CA GLU A 180 -18.57 -15.09 28.29
C GLU A 180 -17.69 -16.16 27.69
N ASP A 181 -16.60 -15.73 27.07
CA ASP A 181 -15.61 -16.63 26.49
C ASP A 181 -14.69 -17.18 27.59
N SER A 182 -14.74 -18.50 27.82
CA SER A 182 -13.93 -19.20 28.80
C SER A 182 -12.42 -18.99 28.61
N SER A 183 -11.97 -18.73 27.37
CA SER A 183 -10.56 -18.48 27.06
C SER A 183 -10.04 -17.12 27.58
N ASN A 184 -10.94 -16.17 27.88
CA ASN A 184 -10.56 -14.88 28.47
C ASN A 184 -10.00 -15.01 29.90
N ALA A 185 -10.28 -16.12 30.59
CA ALA A 185 -9.72 -16.41 31.91
C ALA A 185 -8.28 -16.94 31.86
N SER A 186 -7.76 -17.32 30.69
CA SER A 186 -6.43 -17.91 30.56
C SER A 186 -5.31 -16.85 30.59
N GLU A 187 -4.34 -16.98 31.49
CA GLU A 187 -3.13 -16.11 31.50
C GLU A 187 -2.06 -16.49 30.46
N LYS A 188 -2.32 -17.50 29.61
CA LYS A 188 -1.35 -18.01 28.63
C LYS A 188 -0.86 -16.92 27.66
N TYR A 189 -1.66 -15.88 27.43
CA TYR A 189 -1.39 -14.84 26.46
C TYR A 189 -0.93 -13.54 27.13
N VAL A 190 0.07 -12.88 26.54
CA VAL A 190 0.63 -11.60 27.03
C VAL A 190 -0.47 -10.57 27.28
N ARG A 191 -1.46 -10.50 26.38
CA ARG A 191 -2.61 -9.59 26.51
C ARG A 191 -3.42 -9.85 27.78
N ASN A 192 -3.76 -11.11 28.05
CA ASN A 192 -4.52 -11.49 29.24
C ASN A 192 -3.71 -11.22 30.52
N LYS A 193 -2.39 -11.46 30.49
CA LYS A 193 -1.50 -11.10 31.60
C LYS A 193 -1.50 -9.60 31.88
N ILE A 194 -1.43 -8.77 30.84
CA ILE A 194 -1.52 -7.30 30.99
C ILE A 194 -2.88 -6.91 31.57
N ARG A 195 -3.98 -7.43 31.02
CA ARG A 195 -5.35 -7.16 31.46
C ARG A 195 -5.59 -7.53 32.93
N HIS A 196 -5.16 -8.72 33.36
CA HIS A 196 -5.49 -9.28 34.67
C HIS A 196 -4.47 -8.92 35.76
N GLN A 197 -3.22 -8.65 35.42
CA GLN A 197 -2.17 -8.39 36.41
C GLN A 197 -1.69 -6.94 36.40
N LEU A 198 -1.41 -6.36 35.22
CA LEU A 198 -0.77 -5.04 35.15
C LEU A 198 -1.78 -3.88 35.18
N VAL A 199 -2.84 -3.94 34.38
CA VAL A 199 -3.86 -2.88 34.30
C VAL A 199 -4.52 -2.60 35.67
N PRO A 200 -4.85 -3.61 36.51
CA PRO A 200 -5.40 -3.36 37.84
C PRO A 200 -4.44 -2.58 38.74
N ILE A 201 -3.14 -2.93 38.73
CA ILE A 201 -2.12 -2.21 39.50
C ILE A 201 -2.01 -0.76 39.03
N LEU A 202 -2.05 -0.51 37.72
CA LEU A 202 -2.03 0.86 37.18
C LEU A 202 -3.25 1.67 37.61
N LYS A 203 -4.44 1.05 37.63
CA LYS A 203 -5.69 1.67 38.10
C LYS A 203 -5.70 1.86 39.63
N GLU A 204 -5.03 1.00 40.39
CA GLU A 204 -4.85 1.17 41.84
C GLU A 204 -3.95 2.38 42.15
N ILE A 205 -2.84 2.53 41.42
CA ILE A 205 -1.93 3.67 41.56
C ILE A 205 -2.63 4.98 41.19
N ASN A 206 -3.44 4.97 40.12
CA ASN A 206 -4.19 6.12 39.67
C ASN A 206 -5.59 5.69 39.20
N PRO A 207 -6.66 5.96 39.96
CA PRO A 207 -8.03 5.64 39.55
C PRO A 207 -8.45 6.29 38.22
N ASN A 208 -7.84 7.44 37.86
CA ASN A 208 -8.05 8.15 36.59
C ASN A 208 -7.01 7.78 35.53
N PHE A 209 -6.34 6.64 35.66
CA PHE A 209 -5.28 6.21 34.76
C PHE A 209 -5.75 6.14 33.30
N LEU A 210 -6.94 5.58 33.04
CA LEU A 210 -7.43 5.41 31.67
C LEU A 210 -7.73 6.76 30.97
N ALA A 211 -8.29 7.73 31.70
CA ALA A 211 -8.51 9.07 31.17
C ALA A 211 -7.18 9.80 30.90
N SER A 212 -6.20 9.61 31.79
CA SER A 212 -4.85 10.15 31.62
C SER A 212 -4.14 9.53 30.41
N PHE A 213 -4.32 8.22 30.21
CA PHE A 213 -3.83 7.47 29.06
C PHE A 213 -4.46 7.96 27.75
N GLN A 214 -5.78 8.13 27.69
CA GLN A 214 -6.47 8.68 26.51
C GLN A 214 -5.91 10.05 26.12
N LYS A 215 -5.63 10.91 27.10
CA LYS A 215 -4.98 12.21 26.87
C LYS A 215 -3.57 12.06 26.29
N THR A 216 -2.77 11.11 26.79
CA THR A 216 -1.47 10.78 26.21
C THR A 216 -1.60 10.29 24.77
N GLN A 217 -2.58 9.45 24.46
CA GLN A 217 -2.82 8.99 23.09
C GLN A 217 -3.16 10.15 22.15
N GLN A 218 -4.00 11.08 22.57
CA GLN A 218 -4.31 12.28 21.79
C GLN A 218 -3.06 13.10 21.47
N TYR A 219 -2.16 13.28 22.44
CA TYR A 219 -0.89 13.96 22.19
C TYR A 219 0.03 13.21 21.23
N LEU A 220 0.08 11.88 21.33
CA LEU A 220 0.87 11.05 20.41
C LEU A 220 0.31 11.09 18.99
N GLN A 221 -1.01 11.05 18.85
CA GLN A 221 -1.69 11.15 17.56
C GLN A 221 -1.44 12.52 16.90
N GLN A 222 -1.62 13.61 17.65
CA GLN A 222 -1.32 14.97 17.15
C GLN A 222 0.15 15.11 16.74
N ALA A 223 1.09 14.54 17.52
CA ALA A 223 2.49 14.54 17.15
C ALA A 223 2.75 13.74 15.84
N ASN A 224 2.02 12.64 15.63
CA ASN A 224 2.14 11.85 14.41
C ASN A 224 1.59 12.59 13.19
N GLU A 225 0.42 13.22 13.32
CA GLU A 225 -0.16 14.07 12.27
C GLU A 225 0.82 15.18 11.86
N MET A 226 1.48 15.83 12.83
CA MET A 226 2.53 16.81 12.54
C MET A 226 3.74 16.21 11.80
N VAL A 227 4.13 14.98 12.12
CA VAL A 227 5.21 14.27 11.41
C VAL A 227 4.79 13.98 9.97
N ASP A 228 3.56 13.52 9.76
CA ASP A 228 3.00 13.22 8.44
C ASP A 228 2.89 14.47 7.56
N ASP A 229 2.43 15.59 8.13
CA ASP A 229 2.37 16.89 7.46
C ASP A 229 3.76 17.36 7.03
N ALA A 230 4.72 17.35 7.96
CA ALA A 230 6.09 17.77 7.67
C ALA A 230 6.75 16.86 6.63
N ALA A 231 6.54 15.55 6.72
CA ALA A 231 7.06 14.58 5.77
C ALA A 231 6.46 14.81 4.37
N SER A 232 5.16 15.08 4.27
CA SER A 232 4.48 15.32 2.99
C SER A 232 4.97 16.60 2.31
N ILE A 233 5.12 17.69 3.07
CA ILE A 233 5.67 18.95 2.56
C ILE A 233 7.08 18.73 2.02
N LEU A 234 7.95 18.08 2.80
CA LEU A 234 9.33 17.85 2.41
C LEU A 234 9.46 16.82 1.27
N PHE A 235 8.54 15.86 1.16
CA PHE A 235 8.49 14.92 0.04
C PHE A 235 8.37 15.68 -1.28
N SER A 236 7.39 16.57 -1.40
CA SER A 236 7.16 17.38 -2.62
C SER A 236 8.38 18.26 -3.01
N GLN A 237 9.19 18.66 -2.03
CA GLN A 237 10.38 19.48 -2.26
C GLN A 237 11.61 18.65 -2.65
N THR A 238 11.68 17.39 -2.20
CA THR A 238 12.87 16.54 -2.30
C THR A 238 12.75 15.42 -3.32
N VAL A 239 11.54 15.04 -3.69
CA VAL A 239 11.24 13.89 -4.54
C VAL A 239 10.59 14.35 -5.84
N GLU A 240 11.06 13.81 -6.96
CA GLU A 240 10.45 13.98 -8.28
C GLU A 240 9.79 12.66 -8.70
N GLU A 241 8.53 12.70 -9.11
CA GLU A 241 7.81 11.55 -9.66
C GLU A 241 7.97 11.51 -11.19
N LYS A 242 8.35 10.36 -11.74
CA LYS A 242 8.54 10.13 -13.18
C LYS A 242 8.03 8.75 -13.57
N GLY A 243 6.82 8.70 -14.13
CA GLY A 243 6.14 7.42 -14.36
C GLY A 243 5.92 6.70 -13.03
N ASP A 244 6.19 5.40 -12.97
CA ASP A 244 6.00 4.58 -11.76
C ASP A 244 7.21 4.62 -10.81
N ALA A 245 8.04 5.66 -10.88
CA ALA A 245 9.26 5.77 -10.09
C ALA A 245 9.41 7.13 -9.39
N TYR A 246 9.94 7.08 -8.17
CA TYR A 246 10.22 8.25 -7.34
C TYR A 246 11.72 8.51 -7.23
N TYR A 247 12.14 9.73 -7.54
CA TYR A 247 13.54 10.16 -7.56
C TYR A 247 13.81 11.11 -6.40
N PHE A 248 14.40 10.59 -5.32
CA PHE A 248 14.76 11.35 -4.13
C PHE A 248 16.09 12.07 -4.34
N ASN A 249 16.11 13.40 -4.32
CA ASN A 249 17.32 14.19 -4.50
C ASN A 249 18.21 14.13 -3.25
N ILE A 250 19.35 13.44 -3.34
CA ILE A 250 20.29 13.21 -2.23
C ILE A 250 20.84 14.52 -1.68
N LYS A 251 21.09 15.52 -2.53
CA LYS A 251 21.62 16.82 -2.07
C LYS A 251 20.59 17.58 -1.26
N LYS A 252 19.30 17.54 -1.65
CA LYS A 252 18.23 18.16 -0.87
C LYS A 252 17.97 17.37 0.41
N LEU A 253 17.98 16.04 0.33
CA LEU A 253 17.84 15.13 1.46
C LEU A 253 18.91 15.36 2.53
N GLY A 254 20.19 15.43 2.14
CA GLY A 254 21.31 15.67 3.06
C GLY A 254 21.33 17.06 3.71
N LYS A 255 20.50 18.00 3.26
CA LYS A 255 20.30 19.28 3.96
C LYS A 255 19.29 19.17 5.10
N LEU A 256 18.48 18.11 5.14
CA LEU A 256 17.53 17.89 6.20
C LEU A 256 18.27 17.32 7.43
N PRO A 257 18.13 17.94 8.62
CA PRO A 257 18.86 17.50 9.81
C PRO A 257 18.52 16.06 10.22
N ASN A 258 17.29 15.61 9.96
CA ASN A 258 16.78 14.29 10.33
C ASN A 258 16.39 13.45 9.10
N TYR A 259 17.20 13.48 8.04
CA TYR A 259 16.85 12.83 6.76
C TYR A 259 16.52 11.34 6.89
N LYS A 260 17.14 10.62 7.85
CA LYS A 260 16.85 9.20 8.10
C LYS A 260 15.39 8.96 8.53
N SER A 261 14.87 9.84 9.40
CA SER A 261 13.47 9.76 9.84
C SER A 261 12.50 10.05 8.70
N TYR A 262 12.82 11.03 7.84
CA TYR A 262 12.01 11.30 6.65
C TYR A 262 12.06 10.14 5.64
N LEU A 263 13.24 9.56 5.40
CA LEU A 263 13.36 8.35 4.57
C LEU A 263 12.54 7.19 5.14
N TYR A 264 12.57 6.98 6.46
CA TYR A 264 11.72 5.98 7.11
C TYR A 264 10.26 6.25 6.82
N GLN A 265 9.79 7.46 7.09
CA GLN A 265 8.40 7.84 6.91
C GLN A 265 7.92 7.68 5.46
N TRP A 266 8.76 8.01 4.47
CA TRP A 266 8.39 7.89 3.05
C TRP A 266 8.48 6.48 2.49
N LEU A 267 9.29 5.60 3.10
CA LEU A 267 9.56 4.25 2.57
C LEU A 267 8.90 3.12 3.38
N LYS A 268 8.31 3.42 4.55
CA LYS A 268 7.78 2.39 5.47
C LYS A 268 6.67 1.53 4.86
N ASP A 269 5.87 2.11 3.97
CA ASP A 269 4.75 1.42 3.32
C ASP A 269 5.17 0.59 2.09
N PHE A 270 6.44 0.67 1.66
CA PHE A 270 6.96 -0.09 0.52
C PHE A 270 7.57 -1.46 0.90
N GLY A 271 7.37 -1.89 2.16
CA GLY A 271 7.73 -3.24 2.61
C GLY A 271 9.23 -3.47 2.84
N PHE A 272 10.04 -2.43 2.96
CA PHE A 272 11.46 -2.57 3.26
C PHE A 272 11.72 -2.94 4.73
N SER A 273 12.69 -3.82 4.96
CA SER A 273 13.11 -4.25 6.31
C SER A 273 14.58 -3.91 6.62
N ALA A 274 15.44 -3.83 5.61
CA ALA A 274 16.87 -3.56 5.75
C ALA A 274 17.19 -2.05 5.88
N TRP A 275 16.66 -1.41 6.93
CA TRP A 275 16.74 0.05 7.13
C TRP A 275 18.16 0.59 7.22
N LYS A 276 19.08 -0.16 7.83
CA LYS A 276 20.49 0.23 7.88
C LYS A 276 21.08 0.37 6.48
N ASP A 277 20.80 -0.58 5.60
CA ASP A 277 21.28 -0.56 4.22
C ASP A 277 20.67 0.59 3.43
N ILE A 278 19.40 0.93 3.67
CA ILE A 278 18.74 2.11 3.07
C ILE A 278 19.43 3.40 3.49
N TYR A 279 19.75 3.57 4.77
CA TYR A 279 20.43 4.77 5.25
C TYR A 279 21.85 4.87 4.68
N ASP A 280 22.58 3.75 4.66
CA ASP A 280 23.94 3.68 4.13
C ASP A 280 23.96 3.85 2.59
N LEU A 281 22.83 3.61 1.91
CA LEU A 281 22.68 3.78 0.46
C LEU A 281 22.84 5.24 0.03
N VAL A 282 22.45 6.20 0.87
CA VAL A 282 22.55 7.65 0.60
C VAL A 282 23.99 8.06 0.29
N ASP A 283 24.94 7.52 1.06
CA ASP A 283 26.38 7.75 0.91
C ASP A 283 27.08 6.65 0.07
N GLY A 284 26.30 5.69 -0.41
CA GLY A 284 26.77 4.54 -1.17
C GLY A 284 27.24 4.86 -2.59
N GLN A 285 27.98 3.90 -3.16
CA GLN A 285 28.38 3.93 -4.58
C GLN A 285 27.16 3.79 -5.50
N SER A 286 27.20 4.49 -6.64
CA SER A 286 26.17 4.40 -7.67
C SER A 286 26.03 2.97 -8.18
N GLY A 287 24.79 2.48 -8.31
CA GLY A 287 24.46 1.13 -8.73
C GLY A 287 24.09 0.17 -7.59
N LYS A 288 24.36 0.53 -6.32
CA LYS A 288 23.88 -0.24 -5.16
C LYS A 288 22.34 -0.22 -5.08
N GLN A 289 21.77 -1.33 -4.63
CA GLN A 289 20.32 -1.53 -4.55
C GLN A 289 19.92 -2.16 -3.22
N VAL A 290 18.73 -1.82 -2.75
CA VAL A 290 18.02 -2.50 -1.66
C VAL A 290 16.64 -2.91 -2.19
N PHE A 291 16.15 -4.08 -1.76
CA PHE A 291 14.93 -4.68 -2.30
C PHE A 291 13.90 -4.91 -1.19
N SER A 292 12.62 -4.78 -1.56
CA SER A 292 11.48 -5.39 -0.88
C SER A 292 10.85 -6.43 -1.81
N ASN A 293 9.69 -6.98 -1.44
CA ASN A 293 8.99 -7.98 -2.26
C ASN A 293 8.51 -7.42 -3.60
N GLU A 294 8.13 -6.14 -3.65
CA GLU A 294 7.51 -5.51 -4.81
C GLU A 294 8.31 -4.33 -5.36
N PHE A 295 9.25 -3.79 -4.58
CA PHE A 295 9.98 -2.57 -4.94
C PHE A 295 11.49 -2.74 -4.79
N ARG A 296 12.22 -1.85 -5.46
CA ARG A 296 13.66 -1.64 -5.29
C ARG A 296 13.98 -0.18 -5.08
N LEU A 297 14.99 0.07 -4.25
CA LEU A 297 15.60 1.38 -4.06
C LEU A 297 17.03 1.35 -4.60
N LEU A 298 17.29 2.14 -5.64
CA LEU A 298 18.57 2.21 -6.36
C LEU A 298 19.31 3.50 -6.05
N LYS A 299 20.60 3.41 -5.75
CA LYS A 299 21.50 4.56 -5.74
C LYS A 299 21.91 4.95 -7.15
N ASP A 300 21.52 6.13 -7.61
CA ASP A 300 22.03 6.71 -8.84
C ASP A 300 22.60 8.11 -8.63
N ARG A 301 23.92 8.21 -8.47
CA ARG A 301 24.68 9.47 -8.34
C ARG A 301 24.04 10.47 -7.37
N LYS A 302 23.17 11.36 -7.85
CA LYS A 302 22.50 12.44 -7.11
C LYS A 302 21.10 12.05 -6.59
N HIS A 303 20.58 10.89 -6.98
CA HIS A 303 19.26 10.42 -6.59
C HIS A 303 19.30 9.05 -5.91
N LEU A 304 18.32 8.81 -5.03
CA LEU A 304 17.81 7.47 -4.79
C LEU A 304 16.57 7.29 -5.65
N ILE A 305 16.43 6.16 -6.32
CA ILE A 305 15.32 5.87 -7.23
C ILE A 305 14.54 4.70 -6.64
N LEU A 306 13.31 4.97 -6.20
CA LEU A 306 12.36 3.94 -5.82
C LEU A 306 11.55 3.56 -7.05
N SER A 307 11.46 2.26 -7.34
CA SER A 307 10.71 1.74 -8.49
C SER A 307 10.17 0.34 -8.19
N PRO A 308 9.06 -0.08 -8.84
CA PRO A 308 8.60 -1.46 -8.75
C PRO A 308 9.63 -2.42 -9.35
N LEU A 309 9.60 -3.67 -8.89
CA LEU A 309 10.29 -4.78 -9.53
C LEU A 309 9.59 -5.09 -10.87
N ILE A 310 10.35 -5.10 -11.96
CA ILE A 310 9.83 -5.45 -13.29
C ILE A 310 9.55 -6.96 -13.28
N GLN A 311 8.29 -7.35 -13.46
CA GLN A 311 7.92 -8.75 -13.67
C GLN A 311 8.32 -9.18 -15.09
N GLU A 312 8.82 -10.41 -15.24
CA GLU A 312 9.34 -10.96 -16.52
C GLU A 312 8.28 -11.12 -17.63
N ASP A 313 7.00 -10.90 -17.35
CA ASP A 313 5.87 -11.13 -18.27
C ASP A 313 5.59 -10.00 -19.29
N THR A 314 6.46 -9.00 -19.41
CA THR A 314 6.26 -7.94 -20.42
C THR A 314 6.57 -8.45 -21.81
N ILE A 315 5.62 -8.29 -22.75
CA ILE A 315 5.85 -8.51 -24.20
C ILE A 315 7.14 -7.78 -24.62
N ASP A 316 8.14 -8.56 -25.04
CA ASP A 316 9.49 -8.05 -25.33
C ASP A 316 9.56 -7.20 -26.61
N GLU A 317 8.69 -7.48 -27.58
CA GLU A 317 8.77 -6.96 -28.95
C GLU A 317 7.40 -6.58 -29.48
N TYR A 318 7.29 -5.37 -30.04
CA TYR A 318 6.08 -4.86 -30.69
C TYR A 318 6.38 -4.56 -32.15
N PHE A 319 5.51 -5.00 -33.04
CA PHE A 319 5.68 -4.86 -34.48
C PHE A 319 4.91 -3.65 -34.99
N ILE A 320 5.56 -2.85 -35.84
CA ILE A 320 4.97 -1.71 -36.54
C ILE A 320 4.96 -2.06 -38.03
N GLU A 321 3.75 -2.19 -38.58
CA GLU A 321 3.56 -2.53 -39.99
C GLU A 321 3.78 -1.33 -40.91
N LYS A 322 4.10 -1.61 -42.17
CA LYS A 322 4.26 -0.55 -43.17
C LYS A 322 2.94 0.20 -43.38
N GLY A 323 2.99 1.53 -43.29
CA GLY A 323 1.81 2.39 -43.40
C GLY A 323 1.07 2.65 -42.09
N GLN A 324 1.50 2.05 -40.98
CA GLN A 324 0.98 2.40 -39.65
C GLN A 324 1.46 3.80 -39.24
N LEU A 325 0.51 4.70 -39.01
CA LEU A 325 0.79 6.13 -38.73
C LEU A 325 0.89 6.44 -37.24
N GLU A 326 0.31 5.61 -36.38
CA GLU A 326 0.31 5.80 -34.92
C GLU A 326 0.57 4.46 -34.22
N VAL A 327 1.45 4.52 -33.22
CA VAL A 327 1.70 3.44 -32.25
C VAL A 327 1.31 3.99 -30.90
N LYS A 328 0.45 3.30 -30.15
CA LYS A 328 -0.01 3.74 -28.82
C LYS A 328 0.63 2.96 -27.68
N ILE A 329 1.11 1.75 -27.97
CA ILE A 329 1.69 0.80 -27.01
C ILE A 329 2.96 0.22 -27.65
N PRO A 330 4.08 0.11 -26.92
CA PRO A 330 4.31 0.50 -25.53
C PRO A 330 4.66 2.00 -25.39
N LEU A 331 4.78 2.70 -26.51
CA LEU A 331 5.13 4.11 -26.61
C LEU A 331 4.18 4.79 -27.59
N LYS A 332 3.87 6.06 -27.33
CA LYS A 332 3.10 6.89 -28.26
C LYS A 332 4.02 7.43 -29.36
N LEU A 333 4.07 6.76 -30.50
CA LEU A 333 4.82 7.20 -31.68
C LEU A 333 3.89 7.66 -32.78
N VAL A 334 4.27 8.73 -33.46
CA VAL A 334 3.65 9.16 -34.73
C VAL A 334 4.66 9.02 -35.85
N ILE A 335 4.21 8.40 -36.93
CA ILE A 335 4.98 8.10 -38.13
C ILE A 335 4.29 8.80 -39.29
N CYS A 336 4.98 9.73 -39.94
CA CYS A 336 4.42 10.45 -41.08
C CYS A 336 5.46 10.72 -42.18
N LYS A 337 5.01 10.71 -43.43
CA LYS A 337 5.82 11.13 -44.56
C LYS A 337 5.91 12.65 -44.61
N VAL A 338 7.11 13.18 -44.84
CA VAL A 338 7.36 14.63 -44.90
C VAL A 338 8.15 14.98 -46.14
N SER A 339 7.94 16.20 -46.66
CA SER A 339 8.69 16.73 -47.81
C SER A 339 9.97 17.47 -47.41
N ASP A 340 10.02 18.02 -46.19
CA ASP A 340 11.12 18.85 -45.71
C ASP A 340 11.47 18.54 -44.24
N ILE A 341 12.71 18.88 -43.87
CA ILE A 341 13.22 18.72 -42.52
C ILE A 341 12.89 19.97 -41.70
N ASN A 342 12.26 19.79 -40.55
CA ASN A 342 12.33 20.78 -39.48
C ASN A 342 13.40 20.35 -38.48
N ILE A 343 14.14 21.31 -37.89
CA ILE A 343 15.23 21.05 -36.93
C ILE A 343 14.76 20.01 -35.91
N GLY A 344 15.40 18.84 -35.94
CA GLY A 344 15.02 17.69 -35.12
C GLY A 344 15.26 17.97 -33.64
N SER A 345 14.30 17.58 -32.81
CA SER A 345 14.51 17.39 -31.37
C SER A 345 14.99 15.96 -31.12
N ASP A 346 15.56 15.67 -29.94
CA ASP A 346 15.92 14.30 -29.54
C ASP A 346 14.70 13.33 -29.50
N ARG A 347 13.48 13.88 -29.61
CA ARG A 347 12.20 13.16 -29.67
C ARG A 347 11.70 12.88 -31.09
N SER A 348 12.43 13.28 -32.12
CA SER A 348 12.03 13.07 -33.51
C SER A 348 13.24 12.75 -34.38
N ILE A 349 13.12 11.71 -35.20
CA ILE A 349 14.13 11.36 -36.20
C ILE A 349 13.54 11.44 -37.60
N PHE A 350 14.42 11.68 -38.56
CA PHE A 350 14.09 11.70 -39.99
C PHE A 350 14.93 10.63 -40.66
N VAL A 351 14.26 9.64 -41.24
CA VAL A 351 14.91 8.48 -41.86
C VAL A 351 14.49 8.35 -43.32
N ASP A 352 15.40 7.80 -44.12
CA ASP A 352 15.08 7.35 -45.47
C ASP A 352 14.21 6.10 -45.39
N GLU A 353 12.95 6.19 -45.83
CA GLU A 353 12.00 5.08 -45.80
C GLU A 353 12.46 3.92 -46.68
N ASP A 354 13.21 4.21 -47.76
CA ASP A 354 13.67 3.20 -48.71
C ASP A 354 14.78 2.30 -48.11
N LEU A 355 15.40 2.73 -47.00
CA LEU A 355 16.38 1.95 -46.24
C LEU A 355 15.75 1.09 -45.14
N LEU A 356 14.45 1.25 -44.86
CA LEU A 356 13.75 0.51 -43.81
C LEU A 356 13.18 -0.81 -44.32
N GLU A 357 13.32 -1.85 -43.49
CA GLU A 357 12.70 -3.15 -43.66
C GLU A 357 11.60 -3.33 -42.61
N PHE A 358 10.36 -3.47 -43.07
CA PHE A 358 9.18 -3.68 -42.22
C PHE A 358 8.89 -5.18 -42.02
N PRO A 359 8.25 -5.59 -40.90
CA PRO A 359 7.79 -4.73 -39.81
C PRO A 359 8.96 -4.18 -38.98
N LEU A 360 8.83 -2.92 -38.54
CA LEU A 360 9.78 -2.37 -37.57
C LEU A 360 9.48 -2.98 -36.20
N VAL A 361 10.53 -3.19 -35.41
CA VAL A 361 10.41 -3.83 -34.09
C VAL A 361 10.77 -2.84 -33.00
N LEU A 362 9.82 -2.57 -32.11
CA LEU A 362 10.05 -1.90 -30.84
C LEU A 362 10.38 -2.94 -29.78
N ARG A 363 11.58 -2.87 -29.20
CA ARG A 363 11.99 -3.76 -28.12
C ARG A 363 12.83 -3.08 -27.07
N LYS A 364 12.96 -3.68 -25.89
CA LYS A 364 13.96 -3.25 -24.90
C LYS A 364 15.38 -3.54 -25.39
N TRP A 365 16.34 -2.77 -24.87
CA TRP A 365 17.75 -2.99 -25.17
C TRP A 365 18.22 -4.35 -24.59
N LYS A 366 19.13 -5.01 -25.30
CA LYS A 366 19.73 -6.30 -24.90
C LYS A 366 21.25 -6.12 -24.78
N THR A 367 21.86 -6.87 -23.85
CA THR A 367 23.31 -6.82 -23.67
C THR A 367 24.01 -7.25 -24.95
N GLY A 368 24.90 -6.39 -25.45
CA GLY A 368 25.63 -6.63 -26.71
C GLY A 368 25.16 -5.76 -27.87
N ASP A 369 23.98 -5.12 -27.76
CA ASP A 369 23.46 -4.22 -28.78
C ASP A 369 24.47 -3.12 -29.17
N PHE A 370 24.58 -2.88 -30.47
CA PHE A 370 25.44 -1.86 -31.07
C PHE A 370 24.74 -1.18 -32.24
N PHE A 371 25.13 0.05 -32.51
CA PHE A 371 24.58 0.87 -33.60
C PHE A 371 25.65 1.88 -34.06
N GLN A 372 25.36 2.63 -35.11
CA GLN A 372 26.23 3.71 -35.60
C GLN A 372 25.59 5.05 -35.25
N PRO A 373 25.99 5.74 -34.16
CA PRO A 373 25.33 6.98 -33.75
C PRO A 373 25.48 8.07 -34.80
N PHE A 374 24.38 8.75 -35.12
CA PHE A 374 24.38 9.89 -36.04
C PHE A 374 25.40 10.96 -35.61
N GLY A 375 26.25 11.36 -36.56
CA GLY A 375 27.31 12.36 -36.39
C GLY A 375 28.65 11.80 -35.91
N MET A 376 28.85 10.47 -35.96
CA MET A 376 30.11 9.81 -35.57
C MET A 376 30.87 9.19 -36.75
N ASN A 377 30.55 9.59 -37.99
CA ASN A 377 31.21 9.15 -39.22
C ASN A 377 31.19 7.62 -39.39
N GLY A 378 30.03 6.99 -39.11
CA GLY A 378 29.83 5.55 -39.29
C GLY A 378 30.57 4.65 -38.28
N LYS A 379 31.16 5.20 -37.22
CA LYS A 379 31.80 4.38 -36.18
C LYS A 379 30.76 3.67 -35.32
N GLU A 380 30.93 2.36 -35.18
CA GLU A 380 30.07 1.56 -34.31
C GLU A 380 30.29 1.89 -32.83
N LYS A 381 29.19 1.88 -32.07
CA LYS A 381 29.17 2.11 -30.63
C LYS A 381 28.21 1.13 -29.98
N LYS A 382 28.68 0.46 -28.92
CA LYS A 382 27.79 -0.33 -28.05
C LYS A 382 26.78 0.58 -27.36
N ILE A 383 25.53 0.14 -27.27
CA ILE A 383 24.47 0.85 -26.56
C ILE A 383 24.84 1.04 -25.08
N SER A 384 25.48 0.05 -24.45
CA SER A 384 25.99 0.17 -23.08
C SER A 384 27.00 1.31 -22.89
N LYS A 385 27.77 1.66 -23.93
CA LYS A 385 28.70 2.79 -23.91
C LYS A 385 27.95 4.10 -24.13
N LEU A 386 26.98 4.15 -25.04
CA LEU A 386 26.09 5.29 -25.19
C LEU A 386 25.42 5.65 -23.86
N PHE A 387 24.84 4.67 -23.17
CA PHE A 387 24.18 4.89 -21.88
C PHE A 387 25.10 5.42 -20.78
N LYS A 388 26.40 5.04 -20.80
CA LYS A 388 27.39 5.61 -19.89
C LYS A 388 27.66 7.08 -20.19
N ASP A 389 27.80 7.41 -21.48
CA ASP A 389 28.08 8.78 -21.95
C ASP A 389 26.87 9.70 -21.68
N GLU A 390 25.66 9.21 -21.98
CA GLU A 390 24.37 9.86 -21.67
C GLU A 390 23.98 9.78 -20.19
N LYS A 391 24.86 9.19 -19.38
CA LYS A 391 24.74 9.25 -17.92
C LYS A 391 23.44 8.62 -17.38
N LEU A 392 22.87 7.64 -18.07
CA LEU A 392 21.66 6.95 -17.66
C LEU A 392 21.83 6.11 -16.39
N SER A 393 20.81 6.12 -15.51
CA SER A 393 20.74 5.23 -14.35
C SER A 393 20.52 3.78 -14.77
N LEU A 394 20.62 2.81 -13.85
CA LEU A 394 20.28 1.42 -14.17
C LEU A 394 18.81 1.30 -14.62
N PHE A 395 17.91 1.97 -13.90
CA PHE A 395 16.47 2.02 -14.21
C PHE A 395 16.20 2.59 -15.60
N ASP A 396 16.85 3.71 -15.98
CA ASP A 396 16.64 4.32 -17.30
C ASP A 396 17.10 3.38 -18.44
N LYS A 397 18.18 2.61 -18.22
CA LYS A 397 18.70 1.66 -19.23
C LYS A 397 17.73 0.52 -19.46
N GLU A 398 17.22 -0.08 -18.37
CA GLU A 398 16.22 -1.14 -18.44
C GLU A 398 14.93 -0.67 -19.13
N ASN A 399 14.58 0.61 -18.92
CA ASN A 399 13.40 1.19 -19.54
C ASN A 399 13.60 1.75 -20.96
N THR A 400 14.83 1.76 -21.48
CA THR A 400 15.09 2.29 -22.82
C THR A 400 14.53 1.37 -23.91
N TRP A 401 13.76 1.95 -24.83
CA TRP A 401 13.25 1.28 -26.02
C TRP A 401 14.13 1.56 -27.24
N LEU A 402 14.24 0.55 -28.09
CA LEU A 402 14.92 0.60 -29.38
C LEU A 402 13.90 0.39 -30.50
N LEU A 403 13.99 1.19 -31.54
CA LEU A 403 13.33 0.93 -32.81
C LEU A 403 14.32 0.22 -33.74
N CYS A 404 13.96 -0.96 -34.21
CA CYS A 404 14.79 -1.79 -35.07
C CYS A 404 14.14 -2.04 -36.44
N SER A 405 14.97 -2.13 -37.47
CA SER A 405 14.64 -2.56 -38.84
C SER A 405 15.53 -3.76 -39.16
N ASN A 406 14.95 -4.93 -39.43
CA ASN A 406 15.67 -6.20 -39.63
C ASN A 406 16.81 -6.43 -38.60
N ASN A 407 16.46 -6.38 -37.31
CA ASN A 407 17.37 -6.47 -36.15
C ASN A 407 18.46 -5.40 -36.03
N GLN A 408 18.53 -4.43 -36.95
CA GLN A 408 19.43 -3.29 -36.84
C GLN A 408 18.73 -2.11 -36.18
N ILE A 409 19.42 -1.46 -35.26
CA ILE A 409 18.87 -0.30 -34.55
C ILE A 409 18.76 0.88 -35.52
N VAL A 410 17.57 1.45 -35.61
CA VAL A 410 17.25 2.69 -36.34
C VAL A 410 17.28 3.86 -35.37
N TRP A 411 16.75 3.66 -34.16
CA TRP A 411 16.63 4.69 -33.14
C TRP A 411 16.79 4.13 -31.74
N VAL A 412 17.69 4.72 -30.96
CA VAL A 412 17.63 4.65 -29.50
C VAL A 412 16.62 5.72 -29.07
N ILE A 413 15.40 5.30 -28.77
CA ILE A 413 14.23 6.18 -28.71
C ILE A 413 14.43 7.28 -27.66
N GLY A 414 14.26 8.53 -28.07
CA GLY A 414 14.45 9.71 -27.22
C GLY A 414 15.92 10.08 -26.95
N ILE A 415 16.89 9.37 -27.55
CA ILE A 415 18.32 9.58 -27.31
C ILE A 415 19.09 9.87 -28.60
N ARG A 416 19.10 8.92 -29.56
CA ARG A 416 19.98 9.05 -30.74
C ARG A 416 19.56 8.20 -31.92
N GLN A 417 19.50 8.81 -33.11
CA GLN A 417 19.31 8.13 -34.39
C GLN A 417 20.55 7.35 -34.83
N ASP A 418 20.36 6.26 -35.58
CA ASP A 418 21.44 5.57 -36.31
C ASP A 418 21.75 6.26 -37.66
N GLU A 419 23.04 6.45 -37.92
CA GLU A 419 23.58 7.13 -39.10
C GLU A 419 23.24 6.41 -40.41
N ARG A 420 23.10 5.09 -40.41
CA ARG A 420 22.83 4.31 -41.62
C ARG A 420 21.47 4.60 -42.24
N TYR A 421 20.52 5.08 -41.43
CA TYR A 421 19.17 5.41 -41.87
C TYR A 421 18.98 6.91 -42.11
N ARG A 422 20.07 7.69 -42.15
CA ARG A 422 19.98 9.14 -42.39
C ARG A 422 19.42 9.43 -43.79
N ILE A 423 18.85 10.60 -43.92
CA ILE A 423 18.51 11.19 -45.20
C ILE A 423 19.75 11.74 -45.91
N GLU A 424 19.79 11.58 -47.23
CA GLU A 424 20.79 12.17 -48.12
C GLU A 424 20.12 13.10 -49.14
N THR A 425 20.89 13.84 -49.93
CA THR A 425 20.35 14.73 -50.98
C THR A 425 19.60 13.98 -52.08
N THR A 426 19.81 12.67 -52.18
CA THR A 426 19.17 11.76 -53.13
C THR A 426 17.91 11.08 -52.57
N THR A 427 17.64 11.20 -51.26
CA THR A 427 16.49 10.57 -50.60
C THR A 427 15.18 11.12 -51.17
N ARG A 428 14.28 10.22 -51.58
CA ARG A 428 12.98 10.56 -52.16
C ARG A 428 11.83 10.40 -51.16
N ASN A 429 11.93 9.41 -50.29
CA ASN A 429 10.91 9.07 -49.32
C ASN A 429 11.43 9.34 -47.90
N ILE A 430 11.02 10.45 -47.31
CA ILE A 430 11.42 10.81 -45.94
C ILE A 430 10.30 10.43 -44.97
N LEU A 431 10.66 9.62 -43.97
CA LEU A 431 9.78 9.26 -42.86
C LEU A 431 10.23 10.00 -41.60
N LYS A 432 9.31 10.77 -41.01
CA LYS A 432 9.46 11.35 -39.69
C LYS A 432 8.86 10.40 -38.66
N ILE A 433 9.66 10.01 -37.67
CA ILE A 433 9.22 9.20 -36.53
C ILE A 433 9.39 10.05 -35.27
N GLN A 434 8.29 10.26 -34.54
CA GLN A 434 8.27 11.17 -33.39
C GLN A 434 7.67 10.49 -32.15
N LEU A 435 8.38 10.60 -31.02
CA LEU A 435 7.90 10.23 -29.70
C LEU A 435 7.05 11.37 -29.12
N ILE A 436 5.82 11.05 -28.75
CA ILE A 436 4.85 11.97 -28.13
C ILE A 436 4.73 11.63 -26.65
N GLN A 437 4.60 12.66 -25.80
CA GLN A 437 4.31 12.50 -24.37
C GLN A 437 2.83 12.23 -24.13
#